data_AF-A0A2I0FT55-F1
#
_entry.id   AF-A0A2I0FT55-F1
#
_cell.length_a   1.000
_cell.length_b   1.000
_cell.length_c   1.000
_cell.angle_alpha   90.00
_cell.angle_beta   90.00
_cell.angle_gamma   90.00
#
_symmetry.space_group_name_H-M   'P 1'
#
loop_
_entity.id
_entity.type
_entity.pdbx_description
1 polymer ?
#
loop_
_entity_poly.entity_id
_entity_poly.type
_entity_poly.pdbx_seq_one_letter_code
_entity_poly.pdbx_strand_id
1 'polypeptide(L)'
;MGQLVSLIDWAVGKNGFKEPPSRAALHRIAKTKQTYPPAIKQGRRWVVDEDAKFVGMLERVEISSHLTSPARLLVERALNGSKTT
;
A
#
# COMPACT_ATOMS: atom_id res chain seq x y z
N MET A 1 15.36 1.65 13.12
CA MET A 1 15.04 1.21 11.75
C MET A 1 15.79 -0.08 11.53
N GLY A 2 15.06 -1.17 11.36
CA GLY A 2 15.61 -2.48 11.04
C GLY A 2 16.08 -2.56 9.59
N GLN A 3 16.47 -3.76 9.18
CA GLN A 3 16.90 -4.01 7.80
C GLN A 3 15.72 -3.78 6.83
N LEU A 4 15.96 -3.03 5.75
CA LEU A 4 14.98 -2.88 4.68
C LEU A 4 15.01 -4.11 3.78
N VAL A 5 13.85 -4.72 3.60
CA VAL A 5 13.65 -5.89 2.73
C VAL A 5 12.64 -5.57 1.64
N SER A 6 12.57 -6.41 0.59
CA SER A 6 11.52 -6.22 -0.41
C SER A 6 10.14 -6.48 0.21
N LEU A 7 9.12 -5.76 -0.25
CA LEU A 7 7.75 -5.93 0.26
C LEU A 7 7.25 -7.38 0.07
N ILE A 8 7.74 -8.07 -0.95
CA ILE A 8 7.39 -9.47 -1.22
C ILE A 8 8.05 -10.37 -0.17
N ASP A 9 9.34 -10.18 0.11
CA ASP A 9 10.08 -10.98 1.09
C ASP A 9 9.52 -10.77 2.50
N TRP A 10 9.18 -9.52 2.85
CA TRP A 10 8.47 -9.23 4.09
C TRP A 10 7.12 -9.94 4.18
N ALA A 11 6.34 -9.95 3.09
CA ALA A 11 5.01 -10.55 3.08
C ALA A 11 5.01 -12.07 3.28
N VAL A 12 6.09 -12.76 2.86
CA VAL A 12 6.29 -14.21 3.08
C VAL A 12 7.08 -14.51 4.36
N GLY A 13 7.66 -13.48 4.99
CA GLY A 13 8.53 -13.60 6.15
C GLY A 13 7.76 -13.75 7.47
N LYS A 14 8.53 -13.81 8.56
CA LYS A 14 8.04 -14.01 9.94
C LYS A 14 6.93 -13.02 10.37
N ASN A 15 6.99 -11.78 9.88
CA ASN A 15 6.09 -10.69 10.24
C ASN A 15 5.01 -10.41 9.18
N GLY A 16 5.00 -11.19 8.09
CA GLY A 16 4.10 -11.05 6.97
C GLY A 16 2.77 -11.78 7.19
N PHE A 17 2.26 -12.36 6.11
CA PHE A 17 0.97 -13.06 6.10
C PHE A 17 1.21 -14.57 6.08
N LYS A 18 0.37 -15.33 6.80
CA LYS A 18 0.35 -16.80 6.68
C LYS A 18 0.07 -17.22 5.23
N GLU A 19 -0.83 -16.49 4.57
CA GLU A 19 -1.15 -16.61 3.14
C GLU A 19 -0.90 -15.25 2.47
N PRO A 20 0.25 -15.08 1.79
CA PRO A 20 0.63 -13.82 1.18
C PRO A 20 -0.36 -13.34 0.09
N PRO A 21 -0.81 -12.07 0.14
CA PRO A 21 -1.60 -11.48 -0.94
C PRO A 21 -0.84 -11.45 -2.27
N SER A 22 -1.59 -11.28 -3.37
CA SER A 22 -0.98 -11.08 -4.69
C SER A 22 -0.06 -9.85 -4.73
N ARG A 23 0.91 -9.83 -5.66
CA ARG A 23 1.81 -8.67 -5.85
C ARG A 23 1.05 -7.36 -6.06
N ALA A 24 -0.07 -7.40 -6.78
CA ALA A 24 -0.92 -6.23 -6.99
C ALA A 24 -1.55 -5.74 -5.67
N ALA A 25 -2.02 -6.65 -4.82
CA ALA A 25 -2.54 -6.33 -3.51
C ALA A 25 -1.45 -5.78 -2.57
N LEU A 26 -0.24 -6.35 -2.59
CA LEU A 26 0.91 -5.83 -1.84
C LEU A 26 1.28 -4.41 -2.29
N HIS A 27 1.32 -4.15 -3.60
CA HIS A 27 1.55 -2.79 -4.10
C HIS A 27 0.47 -1.81 -3.63
N ARG A 28 -0.79 -2.25 -3.54
CA ARG A 28 -1.87 -1.43 -2.97
C ARG A 28 -1.59 -1.13 -1.50
N ILE A 29 -1.30 -2.15 -0.69
CA ILE A 29 -0.92 -2.03 0.74
C ILE A 29 0.19 -0.98 0.95
N ALA A 30 1.23 -1.02 0.12
CA ALA A 30 2.32 -0.04 0.21
C ALA A 30 1.91 1.36 -0.22
N LYS A 31 1.17 1.51 -1.32
CA LYS A 31 0.65 2.81 -1.78
C LYS A 31 -0.27 3.48 -0.76
N THR A 32 -1.08 2.68 -0.06
CA THR A 32 -2.02 3.14 0.96
C THR A 32 -1.42 3.17 2.37
N LYS A 33 -0.09 2.97 2.50
CA LYS A 33 0.66 3.03 3.76
C LYS A 33 0.09 2.13 4.88
N GLN A 34 -0.36 0.93 4.53
CA GLN A 34 -0.98 -0.02 5.47
C GLN A 34 0.04 -0.84 6.28
N THR A 35 1.29 -0.40 6.35
CA THR A 35 2.33 -0.99 7.19
C THR A 35 2.85 0.04 8.18
N TYR A 36 3.31 -0.42 9.34
CA TYR A 36 4.00 0.44 10.31
C TYR A 36 5.33 -0.21 10.72
N PRO A 37 6.49 0.42 10.44
CA PRO A 37 6.66 1.65 9.66
C PRO A 37 6.15 1.54 8.20
N PRO A 38 5.79 2.67 7.56
CA PRO A 38 5.24 2.65 6.20
C PRO A 38 6.29 2.21 5.17
N ALA A 39 5.87 1.34 4.26
CA ALA A 39 6.69 0.93 3.13
C ALA A 39 7.06 2.13 2.25
N ILE A 40 8.28 2.12 1.71
CA ILE A 40 8.83 3.20 0.89
C ILE A 40 9.19 2.68 -0.51
N LYS A 41 9.14 3.57 -1.49
CA LYS A 41 9.49 3.24 -2.87
C LYS A 41 10.95 3.56 -3.14
N GLN A 42 11.77 2.54 -3.40
CA GLN A 42 13.17 2.69 -3.81
C GLN A 42 13.30 2.27 -5.28
N GLY A 43 13.42 3.26 -6.16
CA GLY A 43 13.43 3.05 -7.60
C GLY A 43 12.16 2.35 -8.10
N ARG A 44 12.33 1.15 -8.67
CA ARG A 44 11.24 0.32 -9.20
C ARG A 44 10.64 -0.66 -8.18
N ARG A 45 11.11 -0.66 -6.93
CA ARG A 45 10.73 -1.65 -5.90
C ARG A 45 10.11 -0.97 -4.69
N TRP A 46 9.18 -1.67 -4.05
CA TRP A 46 8.70 -1.33 -2.72
C TRP A 46 9.54 -2.09 -1.70
N VAL A 47 10.04 -1.37 -0.69
CA VAL A 47 10.77 -1.93 0.44
C VAL A 47 10.10 -1.53 1.74
N VAL A 48 10.27 -2.35 2.76
CA VAL A 48 9.67 -2.18 4.07
C VAL A 48 10.67 -2.65 5.13
N ASP A 49 10.57 -2.09 6.33
CA ASP A 49 11.32 -2.58 7.48
C ASP A 49 10.94 -4.05 7.75
N GLU A 50 11.94 -4.93 7.95
CA GLU A 50 11.72 -6.36 8.19
C GLU A 50 10.78 -6.61 9.39
N ASP A 51 10.82 -5.73 10.39
CA ASP A 51 9.99 -5.82 11.58
C ASP A 51 8.68 -5.02 11.51
N ALA A 52 8.38 -4.44 10.34
CA ALA A 52 7.11 -3.75 10.12
C ALA A 52 5.92 -4.70 10.29
N LYS A 53 4.79 -4.13 10.74
CA LYS A 53 3.52 -4.85 10.89
C LYS A 53 2.51 -4.35 9.88
N PHE A 54 1.67 -5.27 9.40
CA PHE A 54 0.47 -4.88 8.68
C PHE A 54 -0.53 -4.29 9.66
N VAL A 55 -0.91 -3.04 9.45
CA VAL A 55 -1.85 -2.30 10.31
C VAL A 55 -3.21 -2.06 9.64
N GLY A 56 -3.35 -2.49 8.37
CA GLY A 56 -4.55 -2.22 7.59
C GLY A 56 -4.70 -0.74 7.25
N MET A 57 -5.89 -0.35 6.79
CA MET A 57 -6.20 1.04 6.47
C MET A 57 -6.60 1.78 7.75
N LEU A 58 -5.64 2.48 8.36
CA LEU A 58 -5.87 3.22 9.61
C LEU A 58 -6.73 4.47 9.42
N GLU A 59 -6.71 5.06 8.22
CA GLU A 59 -7.44 6.29 7.92
C GLU A 59 -7.96 6.27 6.48
N ARG A 60 -9.20 6.74 6.28
CA ARG A 60 -9.77 6.92 4.95
C ARG A 60 -9.12 8.16 4.33
N VAL A 61 -8.56 8.02 3.12
CA VAL A 61 -8.03 9.16 2.38
C VAL A 61 -9.18 10.13 2.11
N GLU A 62 -9.14 11.31 2.74
CA GLU A 62 -10.08 12.38 2.47
C GLU A 62 -9.79 12.98 1.09
N ILE A 63 -10.76 12.87 0.20
CA ILE A 63 -10.66 13.47 -1.13
C ILE A 63 -11.28 14.85 -1.05
N SER A 64 -10.45 15.87 -1.27
CA SER A 64 -10.84 17.28 -1.23
C SER A 64 -12.15 17.53 -1.97
N SER A 65 -13.07 18.25 -1.32
CA SER A 65 -14.35 18.67 -1.87
C SER A 65 -14.21 19.75 -2.95
N HIS A 66 -13.04 20.40 -3.05
CA HIS A 66 -12.76 21.44 -4.04
C HIS A 66 -12.39 20.89 -5.42
N LEU A 67 -12.23 19.57 -5.57
CA LEU A 67 -11.95 18.95 -6.86
C LEU A 67 -13.20 18.97 -7.74
N THR A 68 -13.02 19.29 -9.01
CA THR A 68 -14.07 19.09 -10.02
C THR A 68 -14.42 17.61 -10.13
N SER A 69 -15.66 17.29 -10.53
CA SER A 69 -16.13 15.90 -10.64
C SER A 69 -15.19 14.99 -11.45
N PRO A 70 -14.60 15.43 -12.59
CA PRO A 70 -13.63 14.61 -13.33
C PRO A 70 -12.33 14.35 -12.56
N ALA A 71 -11.78 15.36 -11.88
CA ALA A 71 -10.55 15.23 -11.10
C ALA A 71 -10.78 14.32 -9.88
N ARG A 72 -11.93 14.46 -9.22
CA ARG A 72 -12.33 13.60 -8.11
C ARG A 72 -12.41 12.13 -8.56
N LEU A 73 -13.10 11.86 -9.67
CA LEU A 73 -13.24 10.51 -10.21
C LEU A 73 -11.88 9.88 -10.56
N LEU A 74 -10.94 10.69 -11.09
CA LEU A 74 -9.59 10.23 -11.40
C LEU A 74 -8.83 9.82 -10.13
N VAL A 75 -8.91 10.62 -9.06
CA VAL A 75 -8.30 10.31 -7.76
C VAL A 75 -8.93 9.06 -7.15
N GLU A 76 -10.26 8.94 -7.18
CA GLU A 76 -10.97 7.76 -6.67
C GLU A 76 -10.54 6.48 -7.40
N ARG A 77 -10.40 6.53 -8.73
CA ARG A 77 -9.89 5.41 -9.53
C ARG A 77 -8.44 5.07 -9.21
N ALA A 78 -7.60 6.07 -8.97
CA ALA A 78 -6.20 5.86 -8.61
C ALA A 78 -6.04 5.19 -7.23
N LEU A 79 -6.89 5.55 -6.27
CA LEU A 79 -6.89 5.01 -4.91
C LEU A 79 -7.53 3.62 -4.83
N ASN A 80 -8.71 3.45 -5.44
CA ASN A 80 -9.54 2.25 -5.29
C ASN A 80 -9.34 1.22 -6.42
N GLY A 81 -8.65 1.59 -7.49
CA GLY A 81 -8.58 0.83 -8.73
C GLY A 81 -9.77 1.11 -9.65
N SER A 82 -9.57 0.96 -10.96
CA SER A 82 -10.68 0.99 -11.92
C SER A 82 -11.51 -0.27 -11.75
N LYS A 83 -12.80 -0.10 -11.41
CA LYS A 83 -13.79 -1.15 -11.64
C LYS A 83 -14.15 -1.12 -13.13
N THR A 84 -13.83 -2.18 -13.85
CA THR A 84 -14.42 -2.49 -15.15
C THR A 84 -15.77 -3.14 -14.86
N THR A 85 -16.85 -2.36 -14.96
CA THR A 85 -18.22 -2.88 -15.11
C THR A 85 -18.59 -2.73 -16.58
#